data_AF-A0A8T3ZAR5-F1
#
_entry.id   AF-A0A8T3ZAR5-F1
#
_cell.length_a   1.000
_cell.length_b   1.000
_cell.length_c   1.000
_cell.angle_alpha   90.00
_cell.angle_beta   90.00
_cell.angle_gamma   90.00
#
_symmetry.space_group_name_H-M   'P 1'
#
loop_
_entity.id
_entity.type
_entity.pdbx_description
1 polymer ?
#
loop_
_entity_poly.entity_id
_entity_poly.type
_entity_poly.pdbx_seq_one_letter_code
_entity_poly.pdbx_strand_id
1 'polypeptide(L)'
;MRKSLGTALRRAFGQDDLFKGARRRPGGDSSLLMSPRRMGIFSHLTFRPCSTQRAVAIAIGVGAPSAAHHLRLLEGANYLSSHRGGKALVYFPLDMILAEDVAVFSLLAEDKARAALSFVFNRPGARQGAVRGALGTSQQECALTMHRLENAGLVTVERGPRITSYGPTELLQAKARAYAGRAQELGERMMALLERDGVMPALKSRKGSILIVEVDQGSERARARLNTDPLSSLSAP
;
A
#
# COMPACT_ATOMS: atom_id res chain seq x y z
N MET A 1 -13.09 28.11 4.32
CA MET A 1 -13.71 26.81 4.63
C MET A 1 -12.74 25.68 4.30
N ARG A 2 -12.15 25.01 5.31
CA ARG A 2 -11.19 23.92 5.14
C ARG A 2 -11.93 22.61 4.82
N LYS A 3 -11.97 22.19 3.55
CA LYS A 3 -12.36 20.81 3.20
C LYS A 3 -11.35 19.87 3.87
N SER A 4 -11.82 18.94 4.71
CA SER A 4 -10.94 18.04 5.45
C SER A 4 -10.15 17.17 4.48
N LEU A 5 -8.84 17.01 4.73
CA LEU A 5 -7.94 16.14 3.97
C LEU A 5 -8.50 14.70 3.82
N GLY A 6 -9.32 14.27 4.80
CA GLY A 6 -9.99 12.97 4.80
C GLY A 6 -11.10 12.82 3.74
N THR A 7 -11.69 13.91 3.23
CA THR A 7 -12.70 13.86 2.17
C THR A 7 -12.07 13.74 0.79
N ALA A 8 -10.88 14.31 0.60
CA ALA A 8 -10.10 14.19 -0.64
C ALA A 8 -9.51 12.78 -0.79
N LEU A 9 -9.00 12.18 0.30
CA LEU A 9 -8.57 10.78 0.32
C LEU A 9 -9.75 9.82 0.10
N ARG A 10 -10.91 10.08 0.73
CA ARG A 10 -12.16 9.34 0.46
C ARG A 10 -12.50 9.29 -1.03
N ARG A 11 -12.47 10.43 -1.71
CA ARG A 11 -12.73 10.50 -3.16
C ARG A 11 -11.63 9.85 -4.01
N ALA A 12 -10.36 10.05 -3.68
CA ALA A 12 -9.24 9.46 -4.42
C ALA A 12 -9.27 7.93 -4.40
N PHE A 13 -9.66 7.33 -3.27
CA PHE A 13 -9.84 5.89 -3.09
C PHE A 13 -11.26 5.39 -3.41
N GLY A 14 -12.17 6.26 -3.87
CA GLY A 14 -13.54 5.90 -4.23
C GLY A 14 -14.43 5.48 -3.06
N GLN A 15 -14.09 5.81 -1.81
CA GLN A 15 -14.86 5.43 -0.61
C GLN A 15 -16.34 5.85 -0.66
N ASP A 16 -16.67 6.94 -1.37
CA ASP A 16 -18.06 7.38 -1.58
C ASP A 16 -18.83 6.50 -2.59
N ASP A 17 -18.13 5.79 -3.48
CA ASP A 17 -18.69 4.86 -4.48
C ASP A 17 -18.58 3.39 -4.07
N LEU A 18 -17.84 3.05 -3.00
CA LEU A 18 -17.64 1.67 -2.57
C LEU A 18 -18.95 0.98 -2.13
N PHE A 19 -20.02 1.74 -1.78
CA PHE A 19 -21.23 1.17 -1.16
C PHE A 19 -22.56 1.84 -1.54
N LYS A 20 -22.70 2.46 -2.73
CA LYS A 20 -24.03 2.89 -3.18
C LYS A 20 -24.93 1.67 -3.45
N GLY A 21 -25.83 1.36 -2.52
CA GLY A 21 -26.92 0.39 -2.72
C GLY A 21 -26.90 -0.88 -1.87
N ALA A 22 -25.98 -1.05 -0.91
CA ALA A 22 -25.93 -2.25 -0.07
C ALA A 22 -27.16 -2.36 0.87
N ARG A 23 -28.01 -3.38 0.69
CA ARG A 23 -29.15 -3.71 1.57
C ARG A 23 -28.82 -4.91 2.45
N ARG A 24 -28.70 -4.73 3.77
CA ARG A 24 -28.44 -5.83 4.71
C ARG A 24 -29.57 -6.85 4.77
N ARG A 25 -29.25 -8.15 4.65
CA ARG A 25 -30.14 -9.24 5.12
C ARG A 25 -29.85 -9.61 6.58
N PRO A 26 -30.85 -10.03 7.37
CA PRO A 26 -30.60 -10.73 8.63
C PRO A 26 -30.34 -12.23 8.37
N GLY A 27 -29.26 -12.80 8.94
CA GLY A 27 -29.18 -14.23 9.24
C GLY A 27 -28.33 -15.15 8.35
N GLY A 28 -27.33 -14.66 7.62
CA GLY A 28 -26.28 -15.50 7.02
C GLY A 28 -24.90 -15.07 7.52
N ASP A 29 -23.95 -16.00 7.65
CA ASP A 29 -22.55 -15.65 7.90
C ASP A 29 -22.04 -14.83 6.70
N SER A 30 -22.15 -13.52 6.81
CA SER A 30 -21.75 -12.58 5.77
C SER A 30 -20.28 -12.78 5.47
N SER A 31 -19.91 -12.81 4.17
CA SER A 31 -18.52 -12.83 3.74
C SER A 31 -17.69 -11.79 4.51
N LEU A 32 -16.43 -12.11 4.82
CA LEU A 32 -15.58 -11.16 5.53
C LEU A 32 -15.49 -9.84 4.74
N LEU A 33 -15.39 -9.88 3.42
CA LEU A 33 -15.29 -8.67 2.62
C LEU A 33 -16.63 -7.97 2.30
N MET A 34 -17.78 -8.52 2.72
CA MET A 34 -19.04 -7.76 2.67
C MET A 34 -19.12 -6.68 3.77
N SER A 35 -18.23 -6.70 4.77
CA SER A 35 -18.09 -5.58 5.69
C SER A 35 -17.40 -4.39 5.01
N PRO A 36 -18.02 -3.19 5.02
CA PRO A 36 -17.41 -2.01 4.41
C PRO A 36 -16.03 -1.66 4.96
N ARG A 37 -15.81 -1.92 6.26
CA ARG A 37 -14.53 -1.66 6.93
C ARG A 37 -13.47 -2.64 6.45
N ARG A 38 -13.78 -3.93 6.37
CA ARG A 38 -12.81 -4.96 5.96
C ARG A 38 -12.48 -4.85 4.47
N MET A 39 -13.47 -4.59 3.62
CA MET A 39 -13.22 -4.26 2.22
C MET A 39 -12.38 -2.99 2.06
N GLY A 40 -12.69 -1.95 2.85
CA GLY A 40 -11.91 -0.72 2.87
C GLY A 40 -10.45 -0.97 3.26
N ILE A 41 -10.20 -1.77 4.29
CA ILE A 41 -8.85 -2.17 4.72
C ILE A 41 -8.14 -2.93 3.59
N PHE A 42 -8.77 -3.96 3.02
CA PHE A 42 -8.17 -4.76 1.96
C PHE A 42 -7.81 -3.91 0.75
N SER A 43 -8.77 -3.12 0.26
CA SER A 43 -8.56 -2.14 -0.81
C SER A 43 -7.41 -1.18 -0.49
N HIS A 44 -7.42 -0.54 0.69
CA HIS A 44 -6.34 0.33 1.11
C HIS A 44 -4.97 -0.34 1.05
N LEU A 45 -4.86 -1.58 1.54
CA LEU A 45 -3.61 -2.32 1.55
C LEU A 45 -3.15 -2.74 0.15
N THR A 46 -4.06 -2.89 -0.83
CA THR A 46 -3.64 -3.04 -2.24
C THR A 46 -3.00 -1.78 -2.81
N PHE A 47 -3.41 -0.58 -2.35
CA PHE A 47 -2.81 0.68 -2.80
C PHE A 47 -1.62 1.14 -1.95
N ARG A 48 -1.57 0.74 -0.69
CA ARG A 48 -0.50 1.08 0.26
C ARG A 48 -0.12 -0.17 1.05
N PRO A 49 0.56 -1.12 0.39
CA PRO A 49 1.02 -2.31 1.08
C PRO A 49 2.09 -1.96 2.10
N CYS A 50 2.35 -2.89 3.02
CA CYS A 50 3.23 -2.69 4.17
C CYS A 50 2.80 -1.52 5.09
N SER A 51 1.50 -1.25 5.17
CA SER A 51 0.97 -0.26 6.12
C SER A 51 0.92 -0.82 7.53
N THR A 52 1.21 0.03 8.52
CA THR A 52 1.05 -0.33 9.94
C THR A 52 -0.42 -0.34 10.36
N GLN A 53 -0.75 -1.01 11.46
CA GLN A 53 -2.10 -0.95 12.06
C GLN A 53 -2.56 0.51 12.29
N ARG A 54 -1.65 1.39 12.74
CA ARG A 54 -1.97 2.81 12.96
C ARG A 54 -2.31 3.51 11.64
N ALA A 55 -1.54 3.28 10.58
CA ALA A 55 -1.81 3.86 9.27
C ALA A 55 -3.17 3.37 8.72
N VAL A 56 -3.46 2.07 8.85
CA VAL A 56 -4.76 1.49 8.47
C VAL A 56 -5.91 2.11 9.26
N ALA A 57 -5.77 2.24 10.59
CA ALA A 57 -6.79 2.84 11.45
C ALA A 57 -7.13 4.28 11.01
N ILE A 58 -6.11 5.09 10.72
CA ILE A 58 -6.26 6.46 10.23
C ILE A 58 -6.94 6.47 8.85
N ALA A 59 -6.49 5.63 7.92
CA ALA A 59 -7.01 5.61 6.55
C ALA A 59 -8.50 5.20 6.49
N ILE A 60 -8.93 4.30 7.37
CA ILE A 60 -10.30 3.78 7.41
C ILE A 60 -11.20 4.58 8.36
N GLY A 61 -10.62 5.45 9.21
CA GLY A 61 -11.37 6.28 10.16
C GLY A 61 -11.95 5.48 11.33
N VAL A 62 -11.20 4.49 11.83
CA VAL A 62 -11.60 3.65 12.97
C VAL A 62 -10.55 3.70 14.08
N GLY A 63 -10.96 3.38 15.32
CA GLY A 63 -10.03 3.28 16.45
C GLY A 63 -9.03 2.13 16.28
N ALA A 64 -7.85 2.26 16.88
CA ALA A 64 -6.78 1.26 16.79
C ALA A 64 -7.21 -0.17 17.21
N PRO A 65 -8.01 -0.37 18.29
CA PRO A 65 -8.50 -1.72 18.64
C PRO A 65 -9.40 -2.33 17.57
N SER A 66 -10.27 -1.51 16.94
CA SER A 66 -11.15 -1.97 15.85
C SER A 66 -10.35 -2.33 14.60
N ALA A 67 -9.32 -1.54 14.25
CA ALA A 67 -8.41 -1.87 13.17
C ALA A 67 -7.67 -3.20 13.44
N ALA A 68 -7.12 -3.39 14.65
CA ALA A 68 -6.48 -4.65 15.04
C ALA A 68 -7.42 -5.86 14.94
N HIS A 69 -8.68 -5.70 15.39
CA HIS A 69 -9.67 -6.77 15.26
C HIS A 69 -9.92 -7.13 13.79
N HIS A 70 -10.14 -6.15 12.92
CA HIS A 70 -10.37 -6.40 11.50
C HIS A 70 -9.15 -6.97 10.77
N LEU A 71 -7.94 -6.49 11.08
CA LEU A 71 -6.70 -7.02 10.51
C LEU A 71 -6.50 -8.49 10.89
N ARG A 72 -6.73 -8.86 12.16
CA ARG A 72 -6.66 -10.26 12.60
C ARG A 72 -7.65 -11.16 11.90
N LEU A 73 -8.90 -10.71 11.68
CA LEU A 73 -9.89 -11.47 10.93
C LEU A 73 -9.46 -11.70 9.47
N LEU A 74 -8.92 -10.66 8.84
CA LEU A 74 -8.47 -10.74 7.45
C LEU A 74 -7.21 -11.61 7.30
N GLU A 75 -6.26 -11.49 8.22
CA GLU A 75 -5.07 -12.35 8.26
C GLU A 75 -5.44 -13.81 8.53
N GLY A 76 -6.30 -14.08 9.51
CA GLY A 76 -6.77 -15.44 9.82
C GLY A 76 -7.55 -16.12 8.69
N ALA A 77 -8.14 -15.33 7.79
CA ALA A 77 -8.81 -15.81 6.58
C ALA A 77 -7.92 -15.78 5.32
N ASN A 78 -6.60 -15.58 5.48
CA ASN A 78 -5.61 -15.55 4.41
C ASN A 78 -5.88 -14.47 3.34
N TYR A 79 -6.47 -13.34 3.74
CA TYR A 79 -6.55 -12.15 2.87
C TYR A 79 -5.28 -11.31 2.94
N LEU A 80 -4.63 -11.31 4.10
CA LEU A 80 -3.46 -10.49 4.39
C LEU A 80 -2.33 -11.37 4.92
N SER A 81 -1.11 -10.91 4.68
CA SER A 81 0.07 -11.32 5.42
C SER A 81 0.54 -10.18 6.30
N SER A 82 1.16 -10.52 7.43
CA SER A 82 1.90 -9.57 8.25
C SER A 82 3.38 -9.91 8.30
N HIS A 83 4.21 -8.88 8.46
CA HIS A 83 5.65 -9.03 8.62
C HIS A 83 6.19 -7.97 9.57
N ARG A 84 7.19 -8.34 10.37
CA ARG A 84 7.89 -7.39 11.23
C ARG A 84 8.98 -6.68 10.44
N GLY A 85 8.59 -5.64 9.72
CA GLY A 85 9.50 -4.77 8.95
C GLY A 85 10.12 -3.68 9.83
N GLY A 86 11.40 -3.81 10.14
CA GLY A 86 12.11 -2.82 10.97
C GLY A 86 11.50 -2.69 12.37
N LYS A 87 10.90 -1.53 12.69
CA LYS A 87 10.38 -1.22 14.03
C LYS A 87 8.90 -1.59 14.23
N ALA A 88 8.16 -1.94 13.18
CA ALA A 88 6.71 -2.13 13.27
C ALA A 88 6.23 -3.39 12.55
N LEU A 89 5.08 -3.90 13.00
CA LEU A 89 4.32 -4.91 12.26
C LEU A 89 3.58 -4.21 11.12
N VAL A 90 3.85 -4.66 9.90
CA VAL A 90 3.22 -4.16 8.68
C VAL A 90 2.33 -5.22 8.07
N TYR A 91 1.29 -4.78 7.36
CA TYR A 91 0.31 -5.64 6.72
C TYR A 91 0.27 -5.37 5.22
N PHE A 92 0.04 -6.41 4.42
CA PHE A 92 -0.12 -6.34 2.98
C PHE A 92 -1.01 -7.50 2.49
N PRO A 93 -1.64 -7.39 1.31
CA PRO A 93 -2.42 -8.49 0.75
C PRO A 93 -1.55 -9.73 0.52
N LEU A 94 -2.11 -10.91 0.76
CA LEU A 94 -1.42 -12.18 0.53
C LEU A 94 -0.89 -12.25 -0.91
N ASP A 95 0.32 -12.80 -1.08
CA ASP A 95 1.05 -12.98 -2.35
C ASP A 95 1.36 -11.72 -3.17
N MET A 96 0.95 -10.53 -2.68
CA MET A 96 1.17 -9.26 -3.37
C MET A 96 2.64 -8.85 -3.37
N ILE A 97 3.38 -9.17 -2.31
CA ILE A 97 4.80 -8.84 -2.16
C ILE A 97 5.58 -10.14 -1.93
N LEU A 98 6.69 -10.30 -2.66
CA LEU A 98 7.62 -11.41 -2.46
C LEU A 98 8.31 -11.28 -1.10
N ALA A 99 8.58 -12.40 -0.44
CA ALA A 99 9.17 -12.42 0.90
C ALA A 99 10.49 -11.62 0.97
N GLU A 100 11.34 -11.75 -0.05
CA GLU A 100 12.62 -11.04 -0.16
C GLU A 100 12.45 -9.51 -0.32
N ASP A 101 11.29 -9.04 -0.77
CA ASP A 101 11.03 -7.63 -1.05
C ASP A 101 10.35 -6.90 0.09
N VAL A 102 9.82 -7.63 1.08
CA VAL A 102 9.02 -7.03 2.17
C VAL A 102 9.80 -5.92 2.90
N ALA A 103 11.10 -6.08 3.11
CA ALA A 103 11.94 -5.08 3.75
C ALA A 103 12.01 -3.77 2.93
N VAL A 104 12.15 -3.88 1.60
CA VAL A 104 12.18 -2.75 0.67
C VAL A 104 10.83 -2.03 0.67
N PHE A 105 9.73 -2.76 0.51
CA PHE A 105 8.38 -2.16 0.53
C PHE A 105 8.02 -1.55 1.88
N SER A 106 8.45 -2.17 2.99
CA SER A 106 8.25 -1.61 4.33
C SER A 106 8.98 -0.28 4.51
N LEU A 107 10.20 -0.15 4.00
CA LEU A 107 10.93 1.12 3.98
C LEU A 107 10.20 2.16 3.12
N LEU A 108 9.73 1.76 1.94
CA LEU A 108 9.05 2.65 0.99
C LEU A 108 7.62 3.07 1.42
N ALA A 109 7.01 2.33 2.34
CA ALA A 109 5.77 2.73 3.00
C ALA A 109 5.96 3.99 3.86
N GLU A 110 7.17 4.25 4.34
CA GLU A 110 7.49 5.46 5.12
C GLU A 110 7.57 6.71 4.21
N ASP A 111 6.77 7.73 4.53
CA ASP A 111 6.68 8.96 3.75
C ASP A 111 8.04 9.63 3.55
N LYS A 112 8.89 9.66 4.59
CA LYS A 112 10.23 10.28 4.53
C LYS A 112 11.18 9.52 3.61
N ALA A 113 11.18 8.18 3.67
CA ALA A 113 12.04 7.37 2.81
C ALA A 113 11.61 7.50 1.34
N ARG A 114 10.30 7.48 1.07
CA ARG A 114 9.76 7.69 -0.27
C ARG A 114 10.06 9.09 -0.81
N ALA A 115 9.91 10.13 0.00
CA ALA A 115 10.26 11.50 -0.38
C ALA A 115 11.76 11.66 -0.66
N ALA A 116 12.62 11.06 0.17
CA ALA A 116 14.06 11.09 -0.02
C ALA A 116 14.47 10.38 -1.32
N LEU A 117 13.91 9.19 -1.57
CA LEU A 117 14.16 8.45 -2.79
C LEU A 117 13.71 9.22 -4.03
N SER A 118 12.48 9.75 -4.01
CA SER A 118 11.96 10.59 -5.11
C SER A 118 12.86 11.80 -5.37
N PHE A 119 13.36 12.46 -4.31
CA PHE A 119 14.28 13.57 -4.46
C PHE A 119 15.60 13.17 -5.14
N VAL A 120 16.18 12.03 -4.77
CA VAL A 120 17.43 11.50 -5.36
C VAL A 120 17.23 11.11 -6.82
N PHE A 121 16.11 10.47 -7.16
CA PHE A 121 15.78 10.13 -8.55
C PHE A 121 15.60 11.37 -9.43
N ASN A 122 14.99 12.43 -8.90
CA ASN A 122 14.80 13.69 -9.62
C ASN A 122 16.06 14.56 -9.66
N ARG A 123 17.02 14.34 -8.77
CA ARG A 123 18.28 15.09 -8.68
C ARG A 123 19.47 14.16 -8.36
N PRO A 124 19.90 13.32 -9.33
CA PRO A 124 21.08 12.47 -9.15
C PRO A 124 22.32 13.31 -8.82
N GLY A 125 23.16 12.80 -7.91
CA GLY A 125 24.33 13.52 -7.40
C GLY A 125 24.02 14.54 -6.30
N ALA A 126 22.78 14.61 -5.82
CA ALA A 126 22.40 15.53 -4.74
C ALA A 126 23.23 15.28 -3.47
N ARG A 127 23.59 16.38 -2.79
CA ARG A 127 24.31 16.35 -1.52
C ARG A 127 23.37 16.17 -0.34
N GLN A 128 23.88 15.65 0.78
CA GLN A 128 23.09 15.46 2.01
C GLN A 128 22.38 16.74 2.49
N GLY A 129 23.02 17.90 2.38
CA GLY A 129 22.41 19.19 2.73
C GLY A 129 21.17 19.51 1.88
N ALA A 130 21.19 19.16 0.60
CA ALA A 130 20.06 19.37 -0.31
C ALA A 130 18.90 18.43 0.01
N VAL A 131 19.20 17.14 0.25
CA VAL A 131 18.20 16.13 0.67
C VAL A 131 17.55 16.54 1.99
N ARG A 132 18.36 16.94 2.97
CA ARG A 132 17.87 17.45 4.28
C ARG A 132 16.96 18.65 4.11
N GLY A 133 17.37 19.63 3.31
CA GLY A 133 16.59 20.83 3.03
C GLY A 133 15.24 20.53 2.39
N ALA A 134 15.20 19.56 1.46
CA ALA A 134 13.97 19.13 0.82
C ALA A 134 13.02 18.37 1.77
N LEU A 135 13.56 17.57 2.68
CA LEU A 135 12.78 16.78 3.63
C LEU A 135 12.34 17.56 4.88
N GLY A 136 12.96 18.72 5.15
CA GLY A 136 12.72 19.48 6.39
C GLY A 136 13.12 18.71 7.66
N THR A 137 14.15 17.85 7.58
CA THR A 137 14.58 16.96 8.68
C THR A 137 15.90 17.41 9.30
N SER A 138 16.23 16.84 10.47
CA SER A 138 17.56 17.02 11.06
C SER A 138 18.64 16.31 10.24
N GLN A 139 19.91 16.67 10.46
CA GLN A 139 21.02 15.99 9.79
C GLN A 139 21.08 14.50 10.14
N GLN A 140 20.86 14.16 11.40
CA GLN A 140 20.88 12.76 11.89
C GLN A 140 19.75 11.94 11.28
N GLU A 141 18.55 12.51 11.20
CA GLU A 141 17.39 11.82 10.62
C GLU A 141 17.54 11.62 9.10
N CYS A 142 18.04 12.64 8.40
CA CYS A 142 18.38 12.53 6.99
C CYS A 142 19.45 11.44 6.76
N ALA A 143 20.54 11.45 7.55
CA ALA A 143 21.59 10.43 7.47
C ALA A 143 21.05 9.01 7.68
N LEU A 144 20.21 8.82 8.71
CA LEU A 144 19.59 7.53 9.00
C LEU A 144 18.71 7.05 7.85
N THR A 145 17.89 7.95 7.28
CA THR A 145 17.01 7.63 6.15
C THR A 145 17.82 7.23 4.92
N MET A 146 18.85 8.00 4.59
CA MET A 146 19.73 7.72 3.44
C MET A 146 20.51 6.42 3.61
N HIS A 147 21.03 6.15 4.81
CA HIS A 147 21.70 4.89 5.11
C HIS A 147 20.75 3.69 4.98
N ARG A 148 19.48 3.81 5.38
CA ARG A 148 18.48 2.74 5.18
C ARG A 148 18.18 2.52 3.70
N LEU A 149 18.10 3.57 2.90
CA LEU A 149 17.91 3.48 1.45
C LEU A 149 19.13 2.86 0.76
N GLU A 150 20.34 3.20 1.20
CA GLU A 150 21.60 2.61 0.72
C GLU A 150 21.65 1.11 1.03
N ASN A 151 21.38 0.73 2.28
CA ASN A 151 21.37 -0.68 2.70
C ASN A 151 20.29 -1.51 1.99
N ALA A 152 19.18 -0.87 1.61
CA ALA A 152 18.15 -1.50 0.80
C ALA A 152 18.51 -1.58 -0.69
N GLY A 153 19.69 -1.07 -1.09
CA GLY A 153 20.15 -1.05 -2.47
C GLY A 153 19.34 -0.11 -3.37
N LEU A 154 18.61 0.86 -2.81
CA LEU A 154 17.76 1.78 -3.56
C LEU A 154 18.50 3.03 -4.03
N VAL A 155 19.56 3.42 -3.32
CA VAL A 155 20.42 4.55 -3.67
C VAL A 155 21.90 4.15 -3.57
N THR A 156 22.74 4.76 -4.40
CA THR A 156 24.19 4.72 -4.27
C THR A 156 24.68 5.92 -3.46
N VAL A 157 25.77 5.74 -2.72
CA VAL A 157 26.39 6.81 -1.93
C VAL A 157 27.86 6.93 -2.31
N GLU A 158 28.22 8.08 -2.85
CA GLU A 158 29.61 8.43 -3.14
C GLU A 158 30.15 9.27 -1.98
N ARG A 159 31.09 8.69 -1.22
CA ARG A 159 31.73 9.34 -0.07
C ARG A 159 33.05 9.98 -0.51
N GLY A 160 33.05 11.29 -0.73
CA GLY A 160 34.26 12.06 -0.95
C GLY A 160 34.88 12.61 0.34
N PRO A 161 36.09 13.20 0.28
CA PRO A 161 36.79 13.72 1.46
C PRO A 161 36.06 14.85 2.19
N ARG A 162 35.20 15.59 1.48
CA ARG A 162 34.45 16.75 2.02
C ARG A 162 32.96 16.70 1.75
N ILE A 163 32.52 15.86 0.82
CA ILE A 163 31.15 15.89 0.28
C ILE A 163 30.68 14.45 0.06
N THR A 164 29.43 14.19 0.45
CA THR A 164 28.70 12.96 0.14
C THR A 164 27.60 13.24 -0.87
N SER A 165 27.59 12.54 -1.99
CA SER A 165 26.57 12.59 -3.05
C SER A 165 25.77 11.30 -3.11
N TYR A 166 24.50 11.41 -3.53
CA TYR A 166 23.56 10.30 -3.64
C TYR A 166 23.11 10.10 -5.09
N GLY A 167 23.08 8.87 -5.55
CA GLY A 167 22.58 8.50 -6.88
C GLY A 167 21.45 7.46 -6.81
N PRO A 168 20.57 7.39 -7.83
CA PRO A 168 19.61 6.31 -7.94
C PRO A 168 20.30 4.99 -8.34
N THR A 169 19.66 3.87 -8.00
CA THR A 169 20.02 2.53 -8.51
C THR A 169 18.95 2.04 -9.49
N GLU A 170 19.26 0.95 -10.21
CA GLU A 170 18.29 0.28 -11.07
C GLU A 170 17.33 -0.67 -10.33
N LEU A 171 17.56 -0.90 -9.03
CA LEU A 171 16.80 -1.89 -8.25
C LEU A 171 15.30 -1.63 -8.31
N LEU A 172 14.88 -0.38 -8.16
CA LEU A 172 13.44 -0.04 -8.18
C LEU A 172 12.81 -0.32 -9.54
N GLN A 173 13.54 -0.04 -10.64
CA GLN A 173 13.06 -0.31 -11.99
C GLN A 173 13.00 -1.82 -12.27
N ALA A 174 14.00 -2.58 -11.81
CA ALA A 174 14.01 -4.04 -11.90
C ALA A 174 12.81 -4.64 -11.16
N LYS A 175 12.52 -4.16 -9.93
CA LYS A 175 11.33 -4.58 -9.17
C LYS A 175 10.04 -4.19 -9.91
N ALA A 176 9.94 -2.97 -10.45
CA ALA A 176 8.78 -2.54 -11.22
C ALA A 176 8.47 -3.48 -12.40
N ARG A 177 9.49 -3.88 -13.18
CA ARG A 177 9.32 -4.84 -14.27
C ARG A 177 8.90 -6.22 -13.77
N ALA A 178 9.48 -6.70 -12.67
CA ALA A 178 9.14 -7.99 -12.08
C ALA A 178 7.68 -8.03 -11.59
N TYR A 179 7.20 -7.00 -10.89
CA TYR A 179 5.82 -6.93 -10.41
C TYR A 179 4.81 -6.69 -11.54
N ALA A 180 5.19 -5.93 -12.58
CA ALA A 180 4.35 -5.78 -13.78
C ALA A 180 4.06 -7.15 -14.44
N GLY A 181 5.06 -8.03 -14.50
CA GLY A 181 4.89 -9.41 -15.00
C GLY A 181 3.98 -10.30 -14.15
N ARG A 182 3.79 -9.97 -12.87
CA ARG A 182 2.97 -10.73 -11.91
C ARG A 182 1.57 -10.15 -11.69
N ALA A 183 1.30 -8.95 -12.19
CA ALA A 183 0.08 -8.20 -11.90
C ALA A 183 -1.20 -8.94 -12.35
N GLN A 184 -1.16 -9.63 -13.50
CA GLN A 184 -2.31 -10.41 -13.96
C GLN A 184 -2.62 -11.59 -13.03
N GLU A 185 -1.61 -12.42 -12.75
CA GLU A 185 -1.73 -13.59 -11.89
C GLU A 185 -2.18 -13.21 -10.46
N LEU A 186 -1.67 -12.09 -9.94
CA LEU A 186 -2.15 -11.55 -8.67
C LEU A 186 -3.63 -11.13 -8.73
N GLY A 187 -4.06 -10.51 -9.83
CA GLY A 187 -5.47 -10.16 -10.05
C GLY A 187 -6.37 -11.39 -10.06
N GLU A 188 -5.97 -12.44 -10.77
CA GLU A 188 -6.68 -13.73 -10.81
C GLU A 188 -6.76 -14.37 -9.42
N ARG A 189 -5.65 -14.39 -8.67
CA ARG A 189 -5.63 -14.85 -7.27
C ARG A 189 -6.58 -14.05 -6.37
N MET A 190 -6.61 -12.72 -6.51
CA MET A 190 -7.52 -11.87 -5.73
C MET A 190 -8.99 -12.19 -6.05
N MET A 191 -9.33 -12.49 -7.31
CA MET A 191 -10.68 -12.90 -7.70
C MET A 191 -11.03 -14.28 -7.11
N ALA A 192 -10.13 -15.26 -7.23
CA ALA A 192 -10.33 -16.59 -6.65
C ALA A 192 -10.48 -16.56 -5.11
N LEU A 193 -9.73 -15.67 -4.45
CA LEU A 193 -9.83 -15.43 -3.01
C LEU A 193 -11.23 -14.91 -2.61
N LEU A 194 -11.79 -14.00 -3.41
CA LEU A 194 -13.16 -13.50 -3.22
C LEU A 194 -14.17 -14.63 -3.44
N GLU A 195 -14.05 -15.41 -4.51
CA GLU A 195 -14.93 -16.57 -4.77
C GLU A 195 -14.93 -17.57 -3.60
N ARG A 196 -13.74 -17.86 -3.04
CA ARG A 196 -13.57 -18.76 -1.89
C ARG A 196 -14.32 -18.29 -0.64
N ASP A 197 -14.48 -16.98 -0.46
CA ASP A 197 -15.20 -16.39 0.68
C ASP A 197 -16.72 -16.32 0.46
N GLY A 198 -17.23 -16.98 -0.58
CA GLY A 198 -18.66 -17.11 -0.86
C GLY A 198 -19.28 -15.85 -1.47
N VAL A 199 -18.48 -15.02 -2.13
CA VAL A 199 -18.97 -13.91 -2.96
C VAL A 199 -18.77 -14.23 -4.43
N MET A 200 -19.57 -13.63 -5.31
CA MET A 200 -19.43 -13.75 -6.77
C MET A 200 -18.76 -12.47 -7.29
N PRO A 201 -17.43 -12.46 -7.47
CA PRO A 201 -16.74 -11.30 -7.98
C PRO A 201 -16.87 -11.22 -9.50
N ALA A 202 -17.15 -10.02 -10.01
CA ALA A 202 -17.20 -9.72 -11.43
C ALA A 202 -16.26 -8.55 -11.73
N LEU A 203 -15.28 -8.78 -12.62
CA LEU A 203 -14.42 -7.71 -13.11
C LEU A 203 -15.23 -6.79 -14.04
N LYS A 204 -15.47 -5.56 -13.62
CA LYS A 204 -16.19 -4.57 -14.42
C LYS A 204 -15.28 -3.80 -15.36
N SER A 205 -14.08 -3.47 -14.90
CA SER A 205 -13.06 -2.83 -15.74
C SER A 205 -11.67 -3.02 -15.15
N ARG A 206 -10.67 -2.91 -16.03
CA ARG A 206 -9.25 -2.91 -15.68
C ARG A 206 -8.60 -1.69 -16.33
N LYS A 207 -7.89 -0.88 -15.53
CA LYS A 207 -7.10 0.26 -16.01
C LYS A 207 -5.68 0.14 -15.49
N GLY A 208 -4.78 -0.38 -16.32
CA GLY A 208 -3.42 -0.73 -15.90
C GLY A 208 -3.44 -1.79 -14.79
N SER A 209 -2.85 -1.46 -13.64
CA SER A 209 -2.82 -2.33 -12.45
C SER A 209 -4.07 -2.25 -11.58
N ILE A 210 -5.01 -1.33 -11.87
CA ILE A 210 -6.22 -1.13 -11.07
C ILE A 210 -7.36 -1.99 -11.62
N LEU A 211 -7.95 -2.80 -10.75
CA LEU A 211 -9.14 -3.60 -10.98
C LEU A 211 -10.35 -2.93 -10.34
N ILE A 212 -11.44 -2.82 -11.09
CA ILE A 212 -12.76 -2.45 -10.56
C ILE A 212 -13.58 -3.74 -10.49
N VAL A 213 -13.76 -4.24 -9.27
CA VAL A 213 -14.45 -5.49 -9.00
C VAL A 213 -15.79 -5.17 -8.36
N GLU A 214 -16.86 -5.73 -8.92
CA GLU A 214 -18.15 -5.81 -8.24
C GLU A 214 -18.21 -7.15 -7.53
N VAL A 215 -18.65 -7.16 -6.28
CA VAL A 215 -18.81 -8.38 -5.49
C VAL A 215 -20.26 -8.47 -5.07
N ASP A 216 -20.86 -9.60 -5.41
CA ASP A 216 -22.26 -9.90 -5.14
C ASP A 216 -22.35 -11.06 -4.13
N GLN A 217 -23.20 -10.92 -3.11
CA GLN A 217 -23.60 -12.02 -2.22
C GLN A 217 -25.13 -11.99 -2.07
N GLY A 218 -25.82 -12.67 -2.98
CA GLY A 218 -27.28 -12.69 -3.03
C GLY A 218 -27.87 -11.33 -3.37
N SER A 219 -28.48 -10.66 -2.38
CA SER A 219 -29.07 -9.32 -2.55
C SER A 219 -28.12 -8.16 -2.25
N GLU A 220 -26.92 -8.44 -1.74
CA GLU A 220 -25.91 -7.44 -1.44
C GLU A 220 -24.94 -7.32 -2.61
N ARG A 221 -24.68 -6.07 -3.01
CA ARG A 221 -23.67 -5.72 -4.00
C ARG A 221 -22.74 -4.66 -3.44
N ALA A 222 -21.44 -4.84 -3.64
CA ALA A 222 -20.43 -3.85 -3.31
C ALA A 222 -19.46 -3.69 -4.48
N ARG A 223 -18.87 -2.50 -4.60
CA ARG A 223 -17.81 -2.25 -5.58
C ARG A 223 -16.51 -2.00 -4.84
N ALA A 224 -15.45 -2.64 -5.31
CA ALA A 224 -14.13 -2.51 -4.75
C ALA A 224 -13.15 -2.08 -5.86
N ARG A 225 -12.25 -1.19 -5.48
CA ARG A 225 -11.08 -0.84 -6.29
C ARG A 225 -9.90 -1.59 -5.70
N LEU A 226 -9.27 -2.45 -6.48
CA LEU A 226 -8.09 -3.22 -6.07
C LEU A 226 -6.93 -2.85 -6.97
N ASN A 227 -5.72 -2.94 -6.43
CA ASN A 227 -4.50 -2.69 -7.18
C ASN A 227 -3.60 -3.92 -7.16
N THR A 228 -3.05 -4.24 -8.33
CA THR A 228 -2.21 -5.42 -8.55
C THR A 228 -0.72 -5.07 -8.65
N ASP A 229 -0.38 -3.78 -8.53
CA ASP A 229 1.00 -3.30 -8.52
C ASP A 229 1.32 -2.65 -7.17
N PRO A 230 2.18 -3.26 -6.34
CA PRO A 230 2.56 -2.70 -5.05
C PRO A 230 3.41 -1.42 -5.16
N LEU A 231 4.04 -1.17 -6.31
CA LEU A 231 4.88 0.01 -6.55
C LEU A 231 4.11 1.21 -7.06
N SER A 232 2.84 1.03 -7.45
CA SER A 232 1.95 2.14 -7.85
C SER A 232 1.82 3.25 -6.79
N SER A 233 2.06 2.91 -5.52
CA SER A 233 2.11 3.86 -4.39
C SER A 233 3.27 4.86 -4.48
N LEU A 234 4.29 4.55 -5.28
CA LEU A 234 5.50 5.36 -5.50
C LEU A 234 5.37 6.30 -6.71
N SER A 235 4.43 6.02 -7.60
CA SER A 235 4.21 6.78 -8.84
C SER A 235 3.27 7.97 -8.66
N ALA A 236 2.67 8.13 -7.48
CA ALA A 236 1.80 9.26 -7.18
C ALA A 236 2.63 10.44 -6.65
N PRO A 237 2.56 11.64 -7.29
CA PRO A 237 3.21 12.85 -6.82
C PRO A 237 2.67 13.34 -5.47
#